data_AF-W4VEV4-F1
#
_entry.id   AF-W4VEV4-F1
#
_cell.length_a   1.000
_cell.length_b   1.000
_cell.length_c   1.000
_cell.angle_alpha   90.00
_cell.angle_beta   90.00
_cell.angle_gamma   90.00
#
_symmetry.space_group_name_H-M   'P 1'
#
loop_
_entity.id
_entity.type
_entity.pdbx_description
1 polymer ?
#
loop_
_entity_poly.entity_id
_entity_poly.type
_entity_poly.pdbx_seq_one_letter_code
_entity_poly.pdbx_strand_id
1 'polypeptide(L)'
;MPFPYIAMDDAVEIADVFMLLRIQHERHLDQFSLTECNYLDNYGLTLEREARMQKHAIILHPAPVNRGVEIDSRLVECQRSRIFKQMKNGVAARIAIITSLLNQGGEL
;
A
#
# COMPACT_ATOMS: atom_id res chain seq x y z
N MET A 1 -9.46 -18.89 3.14
CA MET A 1 -8.76 -18.34 1.96
C MET A 1 -7.76 -19.38 1.48
N PRO A 2 -7.57 -19.57 0.16
CA PRO A 2 -6.68 -20.62 -0.37
C PRO A 2 -5.19 -20.28 -0.28
N PHE A 3 -4.82 -19.17 0.38
CA PHE A 3 -3.44 -18.72 0.54
C PHE A 3 -3.07 -18.67 2.03
N PRO A 4 -1.83 -19.06 2.39
CA PRO A 4 -1.37 -18.96 3.76
C PRO A 4 -1.30 -17.49 4.19
N TYR A 5 -1.79 -17.23 5.39
CA TYR A 5 -1.58 -15.95 6.06
C TYR A 5 -0.20 -15.96 6.73
N ILE A 6 0.54 -14.87 6.61
CA ILE A 6 1.81 -14.64 7.30
C ILE A 6 1.71 -13.36 8.12
N ALA A 7 2.38 -13.34 9.28
CA ALA A 7 2.40 -12.17 10.13
C ALA A 7 3.20 -11.03 9.48
N MET A 8 2.89 -9.79 9.87
CA MET A 8 3.56 -8.59 9.36
C MET A 8 5.08 -8.67 9.54
N ASP A 9 5.54 -9.09 10.72
CA ASP A 9 6.95 -9.15 11.07
C ASP A 9 7.76 -10.19 10.29
N ASP A 10 7.12 -11.27 9.83
CA ASP A 10 7.74 -12.26 8.96
C ASP A 10 7.73 -11.79 7.50
N ALA A 11 6.63 -11.16 7.08
CA ALA A 11 6.45 -10.67 5.71
C ALA A 11 7.50 -9.61 5.34
N VAL A 12 7.88 -8.72 6.27
CA VAL A 12 8.80 -7.62 5.97
C VAL A 12 10.18 -8.13 5.55
N GLU A 13 10.60 -9.28 6.07
CA GLU A 13 11.94 -9.82 5.83
C GLU A 13 12.05 -10.52 4.47
N ILE A 14 10.94 -10.98 3.89
CA ILE A 14 10.96 -11.79 2.66
C ILE A 14 10.36 -11.07 1.44
N ALA A 15 9.57 -10.00 1.65
CA ALA A 15 8.87 -9.34 0.56
C ALA A 15 9.77 -8.41 -0.27
N ASP A 16 9.75 -8.58 -1.59
CA ASP A 16 10.32 -7.60 -2.54
C ASP A 16 9.42 -6.36 -2.69
N VAL A 17 8.11 -6.53 -2.50
CA VAL A 17 7.11 -5.46 -2.64
C VAL A 17 6.15 -5.53 -1.47
N PHE A 18 6.12 -4.46 -0.68
CA PHE A 18 5.20 -4.32 0.43
C PHE A 18 4.03 -3.41 0.04
N MET A 19 2.88 -3.99 -0.23
CA MET A 19 1.67 -3.25 -0.62
C MET A 19 0.74 -3.08 0.56
N LEU A 20 0.73 -1.87 1.11
CA LEU A 20 -0.14 -1.48 2.22
C LEU A 20 -1.50 -1.02 1.68
N LEU A 21 -2.53 -1.16 2.52
CA LEU A 21 -3.90 -0.74 2.22
C LEU A 21 -4.40 0.22 3.30
N ARG A 22 -5.28 1.13 2.88
CA ARG A 22 -5.95 2.06 3.79
C ARG A 22 -6.92 1.30 4.68
N ILE A 23 -6.87 1.56 5.98
CA ILE A 23 -7.91 1.10 6.92
C ILE A 23 -9.17 1.93 6.73
N GLN A 24 -10.28 1.25 6.40
CA GLN A 24 -11.56 1.88 6.06
C GLN A 24 -12.50 1.88 7.26
N HIS A 25 -12.19 2.70 8.26
CA HIS A 25 -13.01 2.84 9.48
C HIS A 25 -14.49 3.09 9.16
N GLU A 26 -14.76 3.86 8.10
CA GLU A 26 -16.12 4.19 7.66
C GLU A 26 -16.96 3.00 7.18
N ARG A 27 -16.33 1.85 6.91
CA ARG A 27 -17.01 0.63 6.44
C ARG A 27 -17.12 -0.45 7.51
N HIS A 28 -16.49 -0.25 8.66
CA HIS A 28 -16.57 -1.16 9.80
C HIS A 28 -17.75 -0.74 10.67
N LEU A 29 -18.92 -1.36 10.44
CA LEU A 29 -20.12 -1.19 11.27
C LEU A 29 -19.79 -1.65 12.71
N ASP A 30 -19.75 -0.70 13.64
CA ASP A 30 -19.89 -0.82 15.10
C ASP A 30 -18.99 -1.77 15.93
N GLN A 31 -17.97 -2.44 15.36
CA GLN A 31 -17.16 -3.42 16.14
C GLN A 31 -15.66 -3.17 16.21
N PHE A 32 -15.13 -2.15 15.54
CA PHE A 32 -13.71 -1.83 15.59
C PHE A 32 -13.47 -0.47 16.23
N SER A 33 -13.79 -0.38 17.52
CA SER A 33 -13.05 0.50 18.43
C SER A 33 -11.66 -0.08 18.71
N LEU A 34 -10.93 -0.47 17.65
CA LEU A 34 -9.48 -0.47 17.75
C LEU A 34 -9.13 0.99 17.99
N THR A 35 -8.89 1.30 19.25
CA THR A 35 -8.28 2.55 19.67
C THR A 35 -7.12 2.76 18.70
N GLU A 36 -7.20 3.80 17.88
CA GLU A 36 -6.27 4.06 16.76
C GLU A 36 -4.79 3.98 17.19
N CYS A 37 -4.56 4.15 18.49
CA CYS A 37 -3.30 4.06 19.22
C CYS A 37 -2.48 2.75 19.08
N ASN A 38 -2.97 1.66 18.47
CA ASN A 38 -2.18 0.42 18.40
C ASN A 38 -2.29 -0.36 17.06
N TYR A 39 -2.87 0.21 16.01
CA TYR A 39 -2.90 -0.50 14.71
C TYR A 39 -1.50 -0.56 14.08
N LEU A 40 -0.78 0.57 14.12
CA LEU A 40 0.55 0.69 13.53
C LEU A 40 1.54 -0.33 14.10
N ASP A 41 1.56 -0.46 15.42
CA ASP A 41 2.50 -1.37 16.10
C ASP A 41 2.12 -2.84 15.89
N ASN A 42 0.83 -3.19 15.87
CA ASN A 42 0.42 -4.58 15.67
C ASN A 42 0.45 -5.04 14.20
N TYR A 43 0.06 -4.17 13.27
CA TYR A 43 -0.22 -4.57 11.88
C TYR A 43 0.33 -3.62 10.82
N GLY A 44 0.72 -2.39 11.19
CA GLY A 44 1.22 -1.40 10.25
C GLY A 44 2.73 -1.48 10.00
N LEU A 45 3.20 -0.71 9.03
CA LEU A 45 4.64 -0.62 8.72
C LEU A 45 5.30 0.46 9.59
N THR A 46 5.98 0.02 10.64
CA THR A 46 6.82 0.85 11.53
C THR A 46 8.21 1.07 10.94
N LEU A 47 8.97 2.04 11.48
CA LEU A 47 10.38 2.21 11.13
C LEU A 47 11.21 0.94 11.38
N GLU A 48 10.95 0.23 12.47
CA GLU A 48 11.67 -0.98 12.84
C GLU A 48 11.43 -2.11 11.84
N ARG A 49 10.20 -2.23 11.33
CA ARG A 49 9.84 -3.18 10.27
C ARG A 49 10.47 -2.79 8.93
N GLU A 50 10.49 -1.50 8.59
CA GLU A 50 11.14 -1.02 7.36
C GLU A 50 12.65 -1.28 7.36
N ALA A 51 13.30 -1.14 8.52
CA ALA A 51 14.74 -1.41 8.66
C ALA A 51 15.11 -2.87 8.38
N ARG A 52 14.16 -3.80 8.58
CA ARG A 52 14.34 -5.24 8.29
C ARG A 52 13.99 -5.64 6.86
N MET A 53 13.44 -4.73 6.06
CA MET A 53 13.10 -5.02 4.67
C MET A 53 14.34 -5.28 3.82
N GLN A 54 14.21 -6.20 2.86
CA GLN A 54 15.23 -6.44 1.83
C GLN A 54 15.70 -5.13 1.19
N LYS A 55 17.00 -5.02 0.88
CA LYS A 55 17.62 -3.75 0.43
C LYS A 55 16.99 -3.20 -0.85
N HIS A 56 16.52 -4.08 -1.74
CA HIS A 56 15.87 -3.71 -3.00
C HIS A 56 14.35 -3.59 -2.89
N ALA A 57 13.76 -3.94 -1.74
CA ALA A 57 12.32 -3.95 -1.58
C ALA A 57 11.72 -2.54 -1.65
N ILE A 58 10.47 -2.45 -2.10
CA ILE A 58 9.75 -1.19 -2.26
C ILE A 58 8.43 -1.17 -1.49
N ILE A 59 7.98 0.03 -1.13
CA ILE A 59 6.69 0.26 -0.46
C ILE A 59 5.69 0.83 -1.46
N LEU A 60 4.49 0.24 -1.51
CA LEU A 60 3.36 0.67 -2.31
C LEU A 60 2.14 0.92 -1.43
N HIS A 61 1.30 1.87 -1.83
CA HIS A 61 0.00 2.15 -1.21
C HIS A 61 -0.92 2.85 -2.22
N PRO A 62 -2.18 2.42 -2.39
CA PRO A 62 -3.10 2.97 -3.40
C PRO A 62 -3.62 4.38 -3.11
N ALA A 63 -3.44 4.86 -1.87
CA ALA A 63 -3.91 6.15 -1.34
C ALA A 63 -5.46 6.29 -1.27
N PRO A 64 -5.99 7.24 -0.46
CA PRO A 64 -5.27 8.11 0.48
C PRO A 64 -4.69 7.33 1.67
N VAL A 65 -3.55 7.79 2.19
CA VAL A 65 -2.81 7.16 3.30
C VAL A 65 -3.29 7.75 4.63
N ASN A 66 -3.65 6.92 5.60
CA ASN A 66 -3.81 7.30 7.00
C ASN A 66 -2.44 7.20 7.69
N ARG A 67 -1.73 8.32 7.71
CA ARG A 67 -0.41 8.44 8.34
C ARG A 67 -0.52 8.14 9.84
N GLY A 68 0.35 7.26 10.33
CA GLY A 68 0.34 6.81 11.74
C GLY A 68 -0.61 5.65 12.03
N VAL A 69 -1.34 5.14 11.03
CA VAL A 69 -2.24 3.97 11.19
C VAL A 69 -1.63 2.77 10.46
N GLU A 70 -1.77 2.65 9.14
CA GLU A 70 -1.16 1.54 8.40
C GLU A 70 0.34 1.71 8.13
N ILE A 71 0.86 2.94 8.24
CA ILE A 71 2.26 3.27 7.93
C ILE A 71 2.76 4.43 8.80
N ASP A 72 4.00 4.32 9.28
CA ASP A 72 4.68 5.45 9.94
C ASP A 72 4.78 6.64 8.97
N SER A 73 4.41 7.83 9.46
CA SER A 73 4.38 9.07 8.67
C SER A 73 5.68 9.35 7.91
N ARG A 74 6.83 8.96 8.45
CA ARG A 74 8.16 9.17 7.85
C ARG A 74 8.42 8.27 6.65
N LEU A 75 7.73 7.14 6.55
CA LEU A 75 7.95 6.14 5.51
C LEU A 75 7.20 6.43 4.22
N VAL A 76 6.17 7.29 4.25
CA VAL A 76 5.38 7.64 3.06
C VAL A 76 6.25 8.18 1.92
N GLU A 77 7.31 8.91 2.26
CA GLU A 77 8.21 9.59 1.32
C GLU A 77 9.66 9.11 1.44
N CYS A 78 9.90 7.98 2.10
CA CYS A 78 11.25 7.43 2.22
C CYS A 78 11.80 6.98 0.85
N GLN A 79 13.11 6.75 0.80
CA GLN A 79 13.83 6.42 -0.43
C GLN A 79 13.25 5.21 -1.19
N ARG A 80 12.72 4.21 -0.49
CA ARG A 80 12.13 3.00 -1.10
C ARG A 80 10.61 3.09 -1.33
N SER A 81 9.96 4.16 -0.88
CA SER A 81 8.55 4.40 -1.17
C SER A 81 8.34 4.70 -2.65
N ARG A 82 7.28 4.11 -3.20
CA ARG A 82 6.83 4.33 -4.58
C ARG A 82 5.39 4.84 -4.64
N ILE A 83 4.81 5.26 -3.51
CA ILE A 83 3.41 5.75 -3.41
C ILE A 83 3.14 6.87 -4.42
N PHE A 84 3.94 7.94 -4.41
CA PHE A 84 3.77 9.04 -5.37
C PHE A 84 4.12 8.65 -6.80
N LYS A 85 5.05 7.69 -6.98
CA LYS A 85 5.37 7.14 -8.31
C LYS A 85 4.17 6.37 -8.87
N GLN A 86 3.41 5.63 -8.05
CA GLN A 86 2.17 4.97 -8.46
C GLN A 86 1.14 5.99 -8.96
N MET A 87 0.96 7.11 -8.26
CA MET A 87 0.03 8.18 -8.70
C MET A 87 0.43 8.73 -10.08
N LYS A 88 1.72 9.01 -10.29
CA LYS A 88 2.24 9.45 -11.59
C LYS A 88 2.01 8.38 -12.67
N ASN A 89 2.35 7.13 -12.38
CA ASN A 89 2.16 6.01 -13.30
C ASN A 89 0.68 5.80 -13.64
N GLY A 90 -0.23 6.08 -12.71
CA GLY A 90 -1.68 6.00 -12.92
C GLY A 90 -2.20 6.98 -13.98
N VAL A 91 -1.52 8.10 -14.22
CA VAL A 91 -1.85 9.00 -15.34
C VAL A 91 -1.49 8.34 -16.67
N ALA A 92 -0.25 7.85 -16.80
CA ALA A 92 0.22 7.19 -18.02
C ALA A 92 -0.59 5.93 -18.35
N ALA A 93 -0.89 5.10 -17.33
CA ALA A 93 -1.70 3.91 -17.50
C ALA A 93 -3.11 4.24 -18.02
N ARG A 94 -3.75 5.29 -17.47
CA ARG A 94 -5.08 5.72 -17.93
C ARG A 94 -5.05 6.27 -19.37
N ILE A 95 -4.02 7.03 -19.73
CA ILE A 95 -3.84 7.48 -21.13
C ILE A 95 -3.74 6.27 -22.06
N ALA A 96 -2.89 5.29 -21.73
CA ALA A 96 -2.74 4.08 -22.54
C ALA A 96 -4.04 3.29 -22.69
N ILE A 97 -4.81 3.13 -21.61
CA ILE A 97 -6.13 2.48 -21.64
C ILE A 97 -7.09 3.26 -22.56
N ILE A 98 -7.20 4.58 -22.39
CA ILE A 98 -8.11 5.41 -23.19
C ILE A 98 -7.70 5.37 -24.67
N THR A 99 -6.41 5.54 -24.99
CA THR A 99 -5.90 5.45 -26.36
C THR A 99 -6.18 4.09 -26.98
N SER A 100 -5.99 3.00 -26.24
CA SER A 100 -6.31 1.65 -26.72
C SER A 100 -7.79 1.50 -27.06
N LEU A 101 -8.69 1.98 -26.18
CA LEU A 101 -10.14 1.91 -26.41
C LEU A 101 -10.59 2.74 -27.61
N LEU A 102 -10.04 3.96 -27.77
CA LEU A 102 -10.37 4.82 -28.90
C LEU A 102 -9.83 4.29 -30.23
N ASN A 103 -8.64 3.69 -30.23
CA ASN A 103 -8.06 3.11 -31.45
C ASN A 103 -8.77 1.81 -31.88
N GLN A 104 -9.30 1.03 -30.93
CA GLN A 104 -10.12 -0.15 -31.24
C GLN A 104 -11.54 0.21 -31.72
N GLY A 105 -12.05 1.38 -31.33
CA GLY A 105 -13.35 1.91 -31.80
C GLY A 105 -13.39 2.36 -33.26
N GLY A 106 -12.27 2.29 -33.99
CA GLY A 106 -12.21 2.48 -35.45
C GLY A 106 -12.28 1.19 -36.28
N GLU A 107 -12.28 0.02 -35.62
CA GLU A 107 -12.39 -1.30 -36.25
C GLU A 107 -13.69 -2.05 -35.86
N LEU A 108 -14.70 -1.33 -35.37
CA LEU A 108 -16.07 -1.85 -35.15
C LEU A 108 -17.05 -1.25 -36.15
#